data_AF-A0A8J7MKW5-F1
#
_entry.id   AF-A0A8J7MKW5-F1
#
_cell.length_a   1.000
_cell.length_b   1.000
_cell.length_c   1.000
_cell.angle_alpha   90.00
_cell.angle_beta   90.00
_cell.angle_gamma   90.00
#
_symmetry.space_group_name_H-M   'P 1'
#
loop_
_entity.id
_entity.type
_entity.pdbx_description
1 polymer ?
#
loop_
_entity_poly.entity_id
_entity_poly.type
_entity_poly.pdbx_seq_one_letter_code
_entity_poly.pdbx_strand_id
1 'polypeptide(L)'
;MKIKLLLYNLFFFCSFQATSQHKSAIDSIELSLLQLHRDYLNIVFDDYEQAAIKADSFTKNLIACLKLDASLRHPFDSLKTQIRITPSIDKKLRIFSWNTDIGGTWHNFVSYLQYKEGNKIKVRPLHTSSEMEKGGYTDVIYYNIQNFEHKKGRIYLLSGFGTHGAGHHHKIMRAFR
;
A
#
# COMPACT_ATOMS: atom_id res chain seq x y z
N MET A 1 -62.22 -34.26 10.91
CA MET A 1 -61.12 -33.72 10.08
C MET A 1 -61.09 -32.21 10.22
N LYS A 2 -60.09 -31.64 10.92
CA LYS A 2 -59.81 -30.20 10.94
C LYS A 2 -58.30 -30.03 10.75
N ILE A 3 -57.90 -29.60 9.57
CA ILE A 3 -56.51 -29.31 9.21
C ILE A 3 -56.16 -27.95 9.82
N LYS A 4 -55.25 -27.92 10.79
CA LYS A 4 -54.61 -26.68 11.26
C LYS A 4 -53.47 -26.35 10.30
N LEU A 5 -53.67 -25.35 9.44
CA LEU A 5 -52.62 -24.77 8.61
C LEU A 5 -51.83 -23.77 9.48
N LEU A 6 -50.61 -24.11 9.87
CA LEU A 6 -49.69 -23.22 10.58
C LEU A 6 -48.84 -22.48 9.54
N LEU A 7 -49.14 -21.21 9.30
CA LEU A 7 -48.32 -20.32 8.45
C LEU A 7 -47.18 -19.74 9.28
N TYR A 8 -45.95 -20.21 9.03
CA TYR A 8 -44.73 -19.67 9.65
C TYR A 8 -44.22 -18.52 8.78
N ASN A 9 -44.51 -17.27 9.17
CA ASN A 9 -43.95 -16.08 8.54
C ASN A 9 -42.52 -15.86 9.06
N LEU A 10 -41.51 -16.32 8.31
CA LEU A 10 -40.11 -16.03 8.57
C LEU A 10 -39.75 -14.67 7.96
N PHE A 11 -39.99 -13.58 8.69
CA PHE A 11 -39.48 -12.25 8.32
C PHE A 11 -37.98 -12.18 8.62
N PHE A 12 -37.16 -12.61 7.67
CA PHE A 12 -35.72 -12.39 7.69
C PHE A 12 -35.47 -10.91 7.36
N PHE A 13 -35.42 -10.05 8.38
CA PHE A 13 -34.93 -8.68 8.24
C PHE A 13 -33.43 -8.73 7.94
N CYS A 14 -33.10 -8.92 6.66
CA CYS A 14 -31.77 -8.64 6.14
C CYS A 14 -31.68 -7.11 6.06
N SER A 15 -31.27 -6.48 7.17
CA SER A 15 -30.84 -5.10 7.17
C SER A 15 -29.55 -5.01 6.35
N PHE A 16 -29.71 -4.89 5.03
CA PHE A 16 -28.70 -4.30 4.17
C PHE A 16 -28.43 -2.90 4.72
N GLN A 17 -27.37 -2.77 5.51
CA GLN A 17 -26.73 -1.49 5.71
C GLN A 17 -26.14 -1.11 4.35
N ALA A 18 -26.94 -0.43 3.53
CA ALA A 18 -26.43 0.38 2.45
C ALA A 18 -25.50 1.40 3.10
N THR A 19 -24.18 1.18 3.03
CA THR A 19 -23.21 2.20 3.37
C THR A 19 -23.40 3.33 2.36
N SER A 20 -24.08 4.38 2.80
CA SER A 20 -24.19 5.65 2.11
C SER A 20 -22.81 6.07 1.58
N GLN A 21 -22.73 6.37 0.28
CA GLN A 21 -21.54 6.90 -0.39
C GLN A 21 -21.26 8.33 0.09
N HIS A 22 -20.92 8.51 1.36
CA HIS A 22 -20.23 9.72 1.76
C HIS A 22 -18.78 9.57 1.31
N LYS A 23 -18.46 10.13 0.14
CA LYS A 23 -17.09 10.16 -0.40
C LYS A 23 -16.17 10.72 0.69
N SER A 24 -15.27 9.89 1.19
CA SER A 24 -14.35 10.29 2.23
C SER A 24 -13.36 11.31 1.65
N ALA A 25 -12.81 12.21 2.47
CA ALA A 25 -11.74 13.10 2.02
C ALA A 25 -10.56 12.32 1.41
N ILE A 26 -10.32 11.10 1.88
CA ILE A 26 -9.27 10.21 1.36
C ILE A 26 -9.62 9.66 -0.03
N ASP A 27 -10.90 9.43 -0.36
CA ASP A 27 -11.29 8.95 -1.69
C ASP A 27 -10.93 9.97 -2.78
N SER A 28 -11.12 11.25 -2.48
CA SER A 28 -10.73 12.33 -3.40
C SER A 28 -9.21 12.44 -3.53
N ILE A 29 -8.47 12.27 -2.43
CA ILE A 29 -6.99 12.23 -2.45
C ILE A 29 -6.51 11.02 -3.26
N GLU A 30 -7.11 9.85 -3.06
CA GLU A 30 -6.77 8.62 -3.79
C GLU A 30 -6.92 8.80 -5.30
N LEU A 31 -8.03 9.39 -5.76
CA LEU A 31 -8.23 9.66 -7.18
C LEU A 31 -7.18 10.62 -7.74
N SER A 32 -6.78 11.64 -6.96
CA SER A 32 -5.69 12.54 -7.35
C SER A 32 -4.34 11.81 -7.41
N LEU A 33 -4.06 10.91 -6.47
CA LEU A 33 -2.85 10.07 -6.49
C LEU A 33 -2.84 9.13 -7.69
N LEU A 34 -3.97 8.51 -8.00
CA LEU A 34 -4.13 7.67 -9.18
C LEU A 34 -3.85 8.45 -10.47
N GLN A 35 -4.38 9.66 -10.58
CA GLN A 35 -4.16 10.50 -11.75
C GLN A 35 -2.68 10.89 -11.86
N LEU A 36 -2.04 11.36 -10.79
CA LEU A 36 -0.62 11.70 -10.79
C LEU A 36 0.26 10.51 -11.20
N HIS A 37 -0.06 9.31 -10.72
CA HIS A 37 0.66 8.09 -11.07
C HIS A 37 0.56 7.77 -12.56
N ARG A 38 -0.66 7.83 -13.11
CA ARG A 38 -0.90 7.60 -14.54
C ARG A 38 -0.24 8.65 -15.41
N ASP A 39 -0.31 9.92 -15.00
CA ASP A 39 0.25 11.03 -15.76
C ASP A 39 1.75 10.87 -15.95
N TYR A 40 2.51 10.52 -14.90
CA TYR A 40 3.96 10.36 -15.06
C TYR A 40 4.31 9.14 -15.90
N LEU A 41 3.60 8.02 -15.74
CA LEU A 41 3.83 6.82 -16.55
C LEU A 41 3.57 7.07 -18.04
N ASN A 42 2.57 7.88 -18.36
CA ASN A 42 2.23 8.18 -19.75
C ASN A 42 3.28 9.04 -20.45
N ILE A 43 4.03 9.86 -19.71
CA ILE A 43 4.99 10.81 -20.30
C ILE A 43 6.45 10.42 -20.09
N VAL A 44 6.75 9.34 -19.36
CA VAL A 44 8.13 8.99 -18.96
C VAL A 44 9.09 8.80 -20.13
N PHE A 45 8.59 8.36 -21.29
CA PHE A 45 9.39 8.18 -22.51
C PHE A 45 9.45 9.43 -23.40
N ASP A 46 8.51 10.36 -23.24
CA ASP A 46 8.40 11.56 -24.07
C ASP A 46 9.05 12.78 -23.40
N ASP A 47 8.87 12.93 -22.08
CA ASP A 47 9.37 14.02 -21.27
C ASP A 47 9.77 13.49 -19.88
N TYR A 48 10.99 12.97 -19.82
CA TYR A 48 11.55 12.37 -18.61
C TYR A 48 11.65 13.36 -17.44
N GLU A 49 11.98 14.62 -17.70
CA GLU A 49 12.12 15.64 -16.64
C GLU A 49 10.76 15.92 -15.99
N GLN A 50 9.71 16.13 -16.80
CA GLN A 50 8.35 16.31 -16.28
C GLN A 50 7.82 15.05 -15.62
N ALA A 51 8.16 13.86 -16.14
CA ALA A 51 7.81 12.60 -15.50
C ALA A 51 8.41 12.51 -14.09
N ALA A 52 9.69 12.86 -13.94
CA ALA A 52 10.38 12.84 -12.65
C ALA A 52 9.73 13.81 -11.64
N ILE A 53 9.36 15.02 -12.07
CA ILE A 53 8.64 16.00 -11.22
C ILE A 53 7.28 15.45 -10.75
N LYS A 54 6.54 14.79 -11.65
CA LYS A 54 5.25 14.19 -11.33
C LYS A 54 5.38 12.94 -10.44
N ALA A 55 6.40 12.11 -10.65
CA ALA A 55 6.69 10.95 -9.80
C ALA A 55 7.07 11.37 -8.37
N ASP A 56 7.87 12.44 -8.22
CA ASP A 56 8.16 13.05 -6.93
C ASP A 56 6.89 13.63 -6.27
N SER A 57 6.04 14.31 -7.04
CA SER A 57 4.76 14.84 -6.58
C SER A 57 3.82 13.73 -6.09
N PHE A 58 3.73 12.63 -6.84
CA PHE A 58 2.99 11.42 -6.44
C PHE A 58 3.50 10.89 -5.10
N THR A 59 4.82 10.73 -4.96
CA THR A 59 5.47 10.19 -3.76
C THR A 59 5.19 11.08 -2.55
N LYS A 60 5.39 12.39 -2.67
CA LYS A 60 5.14 13.37 -1.60
C LYS A 60 3.66 13.37 -1.17
N ASN A 61 2.74 13.37 -2.13
CA ASN A 61 1.31 13.38 -1.85
C ASN A 61 0.85 12.06 -1.22
N LEU A 62 1.39 10.93 -1.65
CA LEU A 62 1.10 9.63 -1.05
C LEU A 62 1.56 9.62 0.41
N ILE A 63 2.80 10.03 0.70
CA ILE A 63 3.31 10.11 2.07
C ILE A 63 2.44 11.02 2.95
N ALA A 64 2.01 12.17 2.42
CA ALA A 64 1.11 13.08 3.14
C ALA A 64 -0.24 12.41 3.43
N CYS A 65 -0.84 11.74 2.44
CA CYS A 65 -2.08 10.98 2.61
C CYS A 65 -1.93 9.88 3.66
N LEU A 66 -0.84 9.12 3.63
CA LEU A 66 -0.56 8.03 4.55
C LEU A 66 -0.32 8.48 6.00
N LYS A 67 -0.13 9.78 6.25
CA LYS A 67 -0.04 10.34 7.61
C LYS A 67 -1.41 10.68 8.21
N LEU A 68 -2.49 10.67 7.41
CA LEU A 68 -3.85 10.93 7.90
C LEU A 68 -4.37 9.76 8.72
N ASP A 69 -5.04 10.01 9.84
CA ASP A 69 -5.51 8.95 10.76
C ASP A 69 -6.49 7.95 10.12
N ALA A 70 -7.34 8.41 9.22
CA ALA A 70 -8.28 7.55 8.50
C ALA A 70 -7.59 6.69 7.43
N SER A 71 -6.39 7.07 6.99
CA SER A 71 -5.71 6.38 5.88
C SER A 71 -5.39 4.94 6.24
N LEU A 72 -4.99 4.61 7.47
CA LEU A 72 -4.66 3.24 7.90
C LEU A 72 -5.80 2.22 7.69
N ARG A 73 -7.06 2.68 7.73
CA ARG A 73 -8.25 1.85 7.52
C ARG A 73 -8.82 1.94 6.11
N HIS A 74 -8.39 2.93 5.33
CA HIS A 74 -8.86 3.15 3.97
C HIS A 74 -8.37 2.04 3.02
N PRO A 75 -9.23 1.45 2.17
CA PRO A 75 -8.87 0.29 1.35
C PRO A 75 -7.96 0.60 0.15
N PHE A 76 -7.92 1.85 -0.32
CA PHE A 76 -7.20 2.28 -1.53
C PHE A 76 -7.53 1.40 -2.76
N ASP A 77 -8.82 1.19 -3.02
CA ASP A 77 -9.29 0.26 -4.06
C ASP A 77 -8.89 0.65 -5.48
N SER A 78 -8.74 1.94 -5.75
CA SER A 78 -8.34 2.45 -7.06
C SER A 78 -6.82 2.44 -7.20
N LEU A 79 -6.11 2.89 -6.17
CA LEU A 79 -4.65 3.01 -6.20
C LEU A 79 -3.95 1.64 -6.14
N LYS A 80 -4.52 0.64 -5.45
CA LYS A 80 -3.96 -0.73 -5.42
C LYS A 80 -3.91 -1.43 -6.78
N THR A 81 -4.57 -0.86 -7.80
CA THR A 81 -4.48 -1.35 -9.19
C THR A 81 -3.18 -0.93 -9.87
N GLN A 82 -2.51 0.10 -9.35
CA GLN A 82 -1.28 0.66 -9.91
C GLN A 82 -0.05 0.34 -9.06
N ILE A 83 -0.22 0.31 -7.73
CA ILE A 83 0.85 0.04 -6.78
C ILE A 83 0.51 -1.18 -5.92
N ARG A 84 1.52 -1.81 -5.35
CA ARG A 84 1.30 -2.90 -4.41
C ARG A 84 1.06 -2.37 -3.00
N ILE A 85 -0.05 -2.78 -2.40
CA ILE A 85 -0.38 -2.52 -1.00
C ILE A 85 -0.45 -3.85 -0.26
N THR A 86 0.49 -4.09 0.66
CA THR A 86 0.62 -5.34 1.40
C THR A 86 0.30 -5.10 2.88
N PRO A 87 -0.87 -5.52 3.38
CA PRO A 87 -1.21 -5.38 4.80
C PRO A 87 -0.65 -6.52 5.66
N SER A 88 -0.39 -6.24 6.94
CA SER A 88 -0.24 -7.29 7.94
C SER A 88 -1.59 -7.97 8.23
N ILE A 89 -1.55 -9.21 8.74
CA ILE A 89 -2.78 -9.97 9.03
C ILE A 89 -3.66 -9.31 10.09
N ASP A 90 -3.03 -8.59 11.02
CA ASP A 90 -3.69 -7.84 12.09
C ASP A 90 -4.09 -6.42 11.69
N LYS A 91 -3.78 -6.02 10.45
CA LYS A 91 -4.06 -4.70 9.86
C LYS A 91 -3.46 -3.52 10.64
N LYS A 92 -2.47 -3.76 11.50
CA LYS A 92 -1.77 -2.72 12.27
C LYS A 92 -0.68 -2.00 11.46
N LEU A 93 -0.18 -2.66 10.42
CA LEU A 93 0.78 -2.06 9.49
C LEU A 93 0.49 -2.46 8.05
N ARG A 94 0.93 -1.63 7.12
CA ARG A 94 0.82 -1.88 5.69
C ARG A 94 2.02 -1.31 4.97
N ILE A 95 2.44 -1.95 3.88
CA ILE A 95 3.52 -1.48 3.03
C ILE A 95 2.94 -1.08 1.68
N PHE A 96 3.36 0.08 1.19
CA PHE A 96 3.04 0.59 -0.14
C PHE A 96 4.33 0.52 -0.96
N SER A 97 4.31 -0.22 -2.07
CA SER A 97 5.46 -0.49 -2.93
C SER A 97 5.12 -0.31 -4.40
N TRP A 98 5.99 0.33 -5.18
CA TRP A 98 5.82 0.48 -6.64
C TRP A 98 7.16 0.65 -7.35
N ASN A 99 7.17 0.44 -8.67
CA ASN A 99 8.25 0.89 -9.53
C ASN A 99 8.05 2.38 -9.81
N THR A 100 9.10 3.17 -9.66
CA THR A 100 9.05 4.59 -9.98
C THR A 100 9.14 4.84 -11.48
N ASP A 101 9.59 3.85 -12.27
CA ASP A 101 9.78 3.90 -13.73
C ASP A 101 10.73 5.01 -14.22
N ILE A 102 11.36 5.73 -13.29
CA ILE A 102 12.42 6.72 -13.53
C ILE A 102 13.83 6.14 -13.34
N GLY A 103 13.97 4.80 -13.29
CA GLY A 103 15.26 4.13 -13.17
C GLY A 103 15.99 3.95 -14.51
N GLY A 104 15.42 4.46 -15.61
CA GLY A 104 15.93 4.27 -16.96
C GLY A 104 15.82 2.81 -17.39
N THR A 105 16.95 2.15 -17.62
CA THR A 105 16.98 0.73 -18.01
C THR A 105 16.78 -0.24 -16.85
N TRP A 106 16.73 0.27 -15.61
CA TRP A 106 16.64 -0.52 -14.39
C TRP A 106 15.32 -0.20 -13.67
N HIS A 107 14.73 -1.19 -13.01
CA HIS A 107 13.62 -0.91 -12.10
C HIS A 107 14.16 -0.16 -10.88
N ASN A 108 13.46 0.89 -10.47
CA ASN A 108 13.77 1.63 -9.26
C ASN A 108 12.54 1.52 -8.34
N PHE A 109 12.58 0.54 -7.45
CA PHE A 109 11.47 0.26 -6.55
C PHE A 109 11.57 1.08 -5.27
N VAL A 110 10.46 1.69 -4.88
CA VAL A 110 10.33 2.39 -3.60
C VAL A 110 9.26 1.74 -2.77
N SER A 111 9.47 1.80 -1.45
CA SER A 111 8.58 1.20 -0.46
C SER A 111 8.47 2.06 0.79
N TYR A 112 7.24 2.19 1.31
CA TYR A 112 6.93 2.91 2.56
C TYR A 112 6.09 2.04 3.50
N LEU A 113 6.55 1.94 4.74
CA LEU A 113 5.83 1.29 5.83
C LEU A 113 4.94 2.30 6.55
N GLN A 114 3.64 2.04 6.58
CA GLN A 114 2.66 2.75 7.37
C GLN A 114 2.30 1.94 8.62
N TYR A 115 2.35 2.55 9.79
CA TYR A 115 2.02 1.90 11.07
C TYR A 115 1.53 2.92 12.09
N LYS A 116 0.88 2.45 13.16
CA LYS A 116 0.45 3.29 14.28
C LYS A 116 1.45 3.20 15.43
N GLU A 117 1.90 4.35 15.92
CA GLU A 117 2.75 4.47 17.12
C GLU A 117 2.04 5.37 18.14
N GLY A 118 1.57 4.78 19.23
CA GLY A 118 0.66 5.46 20.16
C GLY A 118 -0.62 5.92 19.45
N ASN A 119 -0.88 7.23 19.45
CA ASN A 119 -2.03 7.84 18.78
C ASN A 119 -1.71 8.45 17.41
N LYS A 120 -0.48 8.29 16.89
CA LYS A 120 -0.06 8.91 15.63
C LYS A 120 0.20 7.85 14.57
N ILE A 121 -0.20 8.15 13.33
CA ILE A 121 0.24 7.37 12.17
C ILE A 121 1.66 7.80 11.79
N LYS A 122 2.53 6.81 11.58
CA LYS A 122 3.91 6.97 11.13
C LYS A 122 4.05 6.35 9.74
N VAL A 123 4.89 6.99 8.93
CA VAL A 123 5.26 6.52 7.60
C VAL A 123 6.78 6.53 7.53
N ARG A 124 7.39 5.39 7.22
CA ARG A 124 8.84 5.22 7.17
C ARG A 124 9.26 4.64 5.83
N PRO A 125 10.24 5.22 5.11
CA PRO A 125 10.80 4.59 3.93
C PRO A 125 11.47 3.26 4.29
N LEU A 126 11.35 2.26 3.41
CA LEU A 126 12.01 0.97 3.54
C LEU A 126 13.19 0.79 2.57
N HIS A 127 13.38 1.74 1.66
CA HIS A 127 14.48 1.81 0.70
C HIS A 127 15.53 2.82 1.16
N THR A 128 16.74 2.79 0.60
CA THR A 128 17.79 3.79 0.81
C THR A 128 18.26 4.35 -0.53
N SER A 129 18.70 5.61 -0.56
CA SER A 129 19.28 6.23 -1.76
C SER A 129 20.78 5.89 -1.93
N SER A 130 21.36 5.11 -1.02
CA SER A 130 22.81 4.81 -0.94
C SER A 130 23.11 3.31 -1.03
N GLU A 131 22.28 2.56 -1.77
CA GLU A 131 22.42 1.09 -1.87
C GLU A 131 23.77 0.66 -2.44
N MET A 132 24.25 1.38 -3.44
CA MET A 132 25.54 1.15 -4.07
C MET A 132 26.72 1.45 -3.13
N GLU A 133 26.55 2.35 -2.16
CA GLU A 133 27.61 2.77 -1.25
C GLU A 133 27.65 1.93 0.03
N LYS A 134 26.48 1.54 0.55
CA LYS A 134 26.37 0.92 1.89
C LYS A 134 26.08 -0.58 1.84
N GLY A 135 25.75 -1.12 0.67
CA GLY A 135 25.28 -2.48 0.54
C GLY A 135 23.88 -2.65 1.16
N GLY A 136 23.08 -3.52 0.55
CA GLY A 136 21.69 -3.72 0.93
C GLY A 136 20.79 -3.23 -0.17
N TYR A 137 20.51 -4.10 -1.13
CA TYR A 137 19.46 -3.93 -2.12
C TYR A 137 18.10 -3.93 -1.38
N THR A 138 17.58 -2.73 -1.10
CA THR A 138 16.37 -2.49 -0.33
C THR A 138 15.23 -1.95 -1.18
N ASP A 139 15.52 -1.62 -2.44
CA ASP A 139 14.65 -1.34 -3.55
C ASP A 139 13.87 -2.60 -3.95
N VAL A 140 12.88 -2.95 -3.13
CA VAL A 140 12.03 -4.12 -3.34
C VAL A 140 10.56 -3.77 -3.34
N ILE A 141 9.79 -4.59 -4.03
CA ILE A 141 8.34 -4.71 -3.85
C ILE A 141 8.07 -5.71 -2.72
N TYR A 142 7.44 -5.26 -1.64
CA TYR A 142 7.07 -6.14 -0.53
C TYR A 142 5.79 -6.90 -0.84
N TYR A 143 5.87 -8.22 -0.80
CA TYR A 143 4.74 -9.08 -1.20
C TYR A 143 4.07 -9.84 -0.07
N ASN A 144 4.70 -9.93 1.10
CA ASN A 144 4.17 -10.65 2.24
C ASN A 144 4.60 -10.00 3.56
N ILE A 145 3.70 -10.05 4.55
CA ILE A 145 3.95 -9.63 5.92
C ILE A 145 3.40 -10.70 6.86
N GLN A 146 4.30 -11.37 7.56
CA GLN A 146 3.95 -12.30 8.63
C GLN A 146 4.16 -11.63 9.97
N ASN A 147 3.32 -11.93 10.95
CA ASN A 147 3.56 -11.51 12.33
C ASN A 147 3.39 -12.65 13.30
N PHE A 148 4.24 -12.66 14.32
CA PHE A 148 4.24 -13.65 15.37
C PHE A 148 4.53 -13.01 16.71
N GLU A 149 4.01 -13.62 17.77
CA GLU A 149 4.29 -13.20 19.13
C GLU A 149 5.69 -13.64 19.56
N HIS A 150 6.37 -12.77 20.29
CA HIS A 150 7.68 -13.04 20.88
C HIS A 150 7.73 -12.45 22.28
N LYS A 151 8.60 -12.98 23.15
CA LYS A 151 8.72 -12.57 24.57
C LYS A 151 8.91 -11.05 24.78
N LYS A 152 9.47 -10.36 23.78
CA LYS A 152 9.74 -8.91 23.77
C LYS A 152 8.71 -8.11 22.94
N GLY A 153 7.51 -8.66 22.74
CA GLY A 153 6.49 -8.10 21.88
C GLY A 153 6.52 -8.66 20.45
N ARG A 154 5.44 -8.34 19.72
CA ARG A 154 5.18 -8.79 18.35
C ARG A 154 6.33 -8.44 17.40
N ILE A 155 6.61 -9.34 16.47
CA ILE A 155 7.56 -9.12 15.37
C ILE A 155 6.79 -9.23 14.07
N TYR A 156 7.12 -8.37 13.13
CA TYR A 156 6.67 -8.43 11.75
C TYR A 156 7.85 -8.78 10.85
N LEU A 157 7.64 -9.77 9.99
CA LEU A 157 8.60 -10.24 9.00
C LEU A 157 8.12 -9.82 7.62
N LEU A 158 8.87 -8.92 7.00
CA LEU A 158 8.53 -8.28 5.74
C LEU A 158 9.32 -8.94 4.62
N SER A 159 8.66 -9.61 3.68
CA SER A 159 9.31 -10.26 2.54
C SER A 159 9.20 -9.40 1.29
N GLY A 160 10.32 -9.17 0.61
CA GLY A 160 10.39 -8.36 -0.60
C GLY A 160 11.14 -9.05 -1.74
N PHE A 161 10.82 -8.63 -2.95
CA PHE A 161 11.48 -9.02 -4.19
C PHE A 161 11.91 -7.77 -4.94
N GLY A 162 13.15 -7.75 -5.39
CA GLY A 162 13.70 -6.69 -6.22
C GLY A 162 14.47 -7.26 -7.40
N THR A 163 14.80 -6.39 -8.32
CA THR A 163 15.61 -6.70 -9.51
C THR A 163 16.88 -5.88 -9.47
N HIS A 164 17.90 -6.36 -10.13
CA HIS A 164 19.12 -5.62 -10.39
C HIS A 164 19.40 -5.70 -11.89
N GLY A 165 20.26 -4.82 -12.41
CA GLY A 165 20.65 -4.81 -13.82
C GLY A 165 21.06 -6.20 -14.34
N ALA A 166 21.00 -6.37 -15.67
CA ALA A 166 21.32 -7.64 -16.36
C ALA A 166 20.41 -8.83 -16.00
N GLY A 167 19.17 -8.57 -15.57
CA GLY A 167 18.17 -9.63 -15.29
C GLY A 167 18.37 -10.34 -13.95
N HIS A 168 19.27 -9.83 -13.11
CA HIS A 168 19.42 -10.34 -11.75
C HIS A 168 18.21 -9.97 -10.89
N HIS A 169 17.90 -10.83 -9.93
CA HIS A 169 16.85 -10.59 -8.96
C HIS A 169 17.32 -10.99 -7.57
N HIS A 170 16.74 -10.34 -6.56
CA HIS A 170 17.07 -10.60 -5.18
C HIS A 170 15.80 -10.63 -4.34
N LYS A 171 15.88 -11.31 -3.19
CA LYS A 171 14.83 -11.34 -2.19
C LYS A 171 15.40 -10.86 -0.87
N ILE A 172 14.61 -10.11 -0.13
CA ILE A 172 14.99 -9.68 1.22
C ILE A 172 13.94 -10.10 2.23
N MET A 173 14.38 -10.21 3.47
CA MET A 173 13.51 -10.41 4.61
C MET A 173 13.93 -9.47 5.74
N ARG A 174 13.01 -8.61 6.19
CA ARG A 174 13.28 -7.59 7.21
C ARG A 174 12.39 -7.82 8.43
N ALA A 175 12.99 -7.80 9.62
CA ALA A 175 12.23 -7.79 10.86
C ALA A 175 11.88 -6.35 11.27
N PHE A 176 10.65 -6.14 11.72
CA PHE A 176 10.13 -4.89 12.29
C PHE A 176 9.43 -5.19 13.61
N ARG A 177 9.49 -4.26 14.57
CA ARG A 177 8.87 -4.35 15.89
C ARG A 177 8.01 -3.12 16.12
#